data_AF-A0A6B2SW86-F1
#
_entry.id   AF-A0A6B2SW86-F1
#
_cell.length_a   1.000
_cell.length_b   1.000
_cell.length_c   1.000
_cell.angle_alpha   90.00
_cell.angle_beta   90.00
_cell.angle_gamma   90.00
#
_symmetry.space_group_name_H-M   'P 1'
#
loop_
_entity.id
_entity.type
_entity.pdbx_description
1 polymer ?
#
loop_
_entity_poly.entity_id
_entity_poly.type
_entity_poly.pdbx_seq_one_letter_code
_entity_poly.pdbx_strand_id
1 'polypeptide(L)'
;VLSDWVLAVEADAGDWPEERLDLLQGVTQLIAVERDRRDAARTVRRRLAQEVLELVQTGAAPAEIAARLRVAAPVLLPGLGTAPHWQVVVARVEWEGGEIDGGPVAQALLEEILVDPAASGPEPSDRIAVAHTGDEAIALVPLPAVPGEHEGPETGLLADALLTSVHDPLAAGLDGDGRLTLGVSASVHSA
;
A
#
# COMPACT_ATOMS: atom_id res chain seq x y z
N VAL A 1 4.36 -14.15 -1.28
CA VAL A 1 3.30 -15.18 -1.39
C VAL A 1 2.08 -14.71 -2.19
N LEU A 2 1.60 -13.47 -2.06
CA LEU A 2 0.61 -12.88 -3.00
C LEU A 2 1.09 -11.61 -3.73
N SER A 3 2.06 -10.91 -3.16
CA SER A 3 2.70 -9.72 -3.75
C SER A 3 4.01 -10.04 -4.47
N ASP A 4 4.33 -11.32 -4.65
CA ASP A 4 5.47 -11.72 -5.47
C ASP A 4 5.18 -11.46 -6.94
N TRP A 5 6.24 -11.34 -7.73
CA TRP A 5 6.12 -11.00 -9.13
C TRP A 5 6.77 -12.06 -10.00
N VAL A 6 6.15 -12.24 -11.16
CA VAL A 6 6.68 -13.08 -12.24
C VAL A 6 6.61 -12.26 -13.52
N LEU A 7 7.63 -12.39 -14.36
CA LEU A 7 7.58 -11.89 -15.72
C LEU A 7 7.00 -13.01 -16.60
N ALA A 8 5.71 -12.91 -16.89
CA ALA A 8 5.07 -13.81 -17.84
C ALA A 8 5.27 -13.29 -19.27
N VAL A 9 5.69 -14.18 -20.16
CA VAL A 9 5.86 -13.87 -21.58
C VAL A 9 4.95 -14.78 -22.37
N GLU A 10 4.05 -14.19 -23.15
CA GLU A 10 3.16 -14.93 -24.04
C GLU A 10 3.92 -15.37 -25.29
N ALA A 11 4.77 -16.39 -25.15
CA ALA A 11 5.49 -17.01 -26.25
C ALA A 11 6.04 -18.39 -25.87
N ASP A 12 6.23 -19.26 -26.86
CA ASP A 12 7.08 -20.44 -26.70
C ASP A 12 8.56 -20.00 -26.75
N ALA A 13 9.24 -20.11 -25.62
CA ALA A 13 10.65 -19.73 -25.48
C ALA A 13 11.62 -20.85 -25.87
N GLY A 14 11.14 -22.05 -26.22
CA GLY A 14 11.97 -23.23 -26.46
C GLY A 14 12.99 -23.05 -27.60
N ASP A 15 12.63 -22.26 -28.63
CA ASP A 15 13.46 -22.02 -29.82
C ASP A 15 14.05 -20.60 -29.89
N TRP A 16 14.05 -19.86 -28.78
CA TRP A 16 14.55 -18.49 -28.79
C TRP A 16 16.08 -18.43 -28.98
N PRO A 17 16.58 -17.52 -29.85
CA PRO A 17 18.00 -17.23 -29.92
C PRO A 17 18.54 -16.73 -28.57
N GLU A 18 19.81 -16.99 -28.28
CA GLU A 18 20.47 -16.58 -27.04
C GLU A 18 20.33 -15.07 -26.80
N GLU A 19 20.43 -14.25 -27.85
CA GLU A 19 20.31 -12.80 -27.75
C GLU A 19 18.93 -12.36 -27.23
N ARG A 20 17.87 -13.11 -27.54
CA ARG A 20 16.51 -12.81 -27.08
C ARG A 20 16.32 -13.22 -25.62
N LEU A 21 16.95 -14.32 -25.20
CA LEU A 21 16.98 -14.76 -23.80
C LEU A 21 17.77 -13.76 -22.94
N ASP A 22 18.91 -13.29 -23.44
CA ASP A 22 19.72 -12.26 -22.77
C ASP A 22 18.94 -10.96 -22.57
N LEU A 23 18.16 -10.53 -23.57
CA LEU A 23 17.28 -9.37 -23.44
C LEU A 23 16.22 -9.58 -22.35
N LEU A 24 15.58 -10.75 -22.29
CA LEU A 24 14.60 -11.07 -21.26
C LEU A 24 15.23 -11.03 -19.86
N GLN A 25 16.43 -11.61 -19.73
CA GLN A 25 17.19 -11.60 -18.48
C GLN A 25 17.56 -10.17 -18.08
N GLY A 26 18.00 -9.34 -19.02
CA GLY A 26 18.29 -7.93 -18.79
C GLY A 26 17.08 -7.13 -18.31
N VAL A 27 15.91 -7.32 -18.93
CA VAL A 27 14.65 -6.68 -18.49
C VAL A 27 14.26 -7.14 -17.09
N THR A 28 14.36 -8.44 -16.82
CA THR A 28 14.06 -9.03 -15.50
C THR A 28 14.96 -8.42 -14.43
N GLN A 29 16.26 -8.26 -14.69
CA GLN A 29 17.20 -7.62 -13.79
C GLN A 29 16.88 -6.15 -13.54
N LEU A 30 16.53 -5.39 -14.59
CA LEU A 30 16.15 -3.99 -14.44
C LEU A 30 14.90 -3.84 -13.55
N ILE A 31 13.90 -4.68 -13.76
CA ILE A 31 12.69 -4.70 -12.93
C ILE A 31 13.05 -5.04 -11.48
N ALA A 32 13.90 -6.05 -11.25
CA ALA A 32 14.33 -6.43 -9.91
C ALA A 32 15.00 -5.26 -9.17
N VAL A 33 15.96 -4.58 -9.80
CA VAL A 33 16.65 -3.42 -9.21
C VAL A 33 15.69 -2.30 -8.85
N GLU A 34 14.72 -2.01 -9.73
CA GLU A 34 13.73 -0.96 -9.46
C GLU A 34 12.78 -1.36 -8.32
N ARG A 35 12.41 -2.65 -8.21
CA ARG A 35 11.62 -3.13 -7.08
C ARG A 35 12.39 -3.08 -5.77
N ASP A 36 13.66 -3.47 -5.76
CA ASP A 36 14.52 -3.37 -4.57
C ASP A 36 14.64 -1.92 -4.10
N ARG A 37 14.79 -0.98 -5.04
CA ARG A 37 14.79 0.46 -4.75
C ARG A 37 13.47 0.90 -4.13
N ARG A 38 12.32 0.44 -4.63
CA ARG A 38 10.99 0.76 -4.07
C ARG A 38 10.80 0.17 -2.67
N ASP A 39 11.20 -1.07 -2.46
CA ASP A 39 11.07 -1.72 -1.14
C ASP A 39 11.98 -1.05 -0.10
N ALA A 40 13.20 -0.67 -0.50
CA ALA A 40 14.09 0.14 0.34
C ALA A 40 13.45 1.49 0.72
N ALA A 41 12.80 2.17 -0.23
CA ALA A 41 12.10 3.43 0.03
C ALA A 41 10.92 3.27 1.01
N ARG A 42 10.26 2.11 1.06
CA ARG A 42 9.16 1.82 1.99
C ARG A 42 9.61 1.66 3.44
N THR A 43 10.88 1.30 3.70
CA THR A 43 11.38 1.04 5.06
C THR A 43 11.16 2.21 6.03
N VAL A 44 11.45 3.44 5.60
CA VAL A 44 11.24 4.64 6.44
C VAL A 44 9.75 4.84 6.74
N ARG A 45 8.88 4.62 5.76
CA ARG A 45 7.43 4.81 5.91
C ARG A 45 6.81 3.74 6.81
N ARG A 46 7.20 2.48 6.65
CA ARG A 46 6.78 1.37 7.54
C ARG A 46 7.10 1.71 9.00
N ARG A 47 8.29 2.23 9.26
CA ARG A 47 8.67 2.70 10.60
C ARG A 47 7.80 3.84 11.11
N LEU A 48 7.52 4.86 10.29
CA LEU A 48 6.65 5.97 10.68
C LEU A 48 5.22 5.50 11.02
N ALA A 49 4.66 4.60 10.21
CA ALA A 49 3.35 4.01 10.48
C ALA A 49 3.36 3.19 11.77
N GLN A 50 4.42 2.42 12.02
CA GLN A 50 4.57 1.62 13.23
C GLN A 50 4.59 2.50 14.48
N GLU A 51 5.33 3.60 14.43
CA GLU A 51 5.42 4.55 15.54
C GLU A 51 4.07 5.25 15.82
N VAL A 52 3.25 5.53 14.80
CA VAL A 52 1.88 6.05 14.98
C VAL A 52 0.96 4.97 15.57
N LEU A 53 1.06 3.74 15.06
CA LEU A 53 0.27 2.61 15.53
C LEU A 53 0.52 2.32 17.02
N GLU A 54 1.78 2.37 17.45
CA GLU A 54 2.16 2.20 18.86
C GLU A 54 1.55 3.27 19.77
N LEU A 55 1.50 4.53 19.33
CA LEU A 55 0.83 5.60 20.08
C LEU A 55 -0.67 5.33 20.23
N VAL A 56 -1.33 4.84 19.17
CA VAL A 56 -2.75 4.48 19.21
C VAL A 56 -2.99 3.31 20.16
N GLN A 57 -2.19 2.24 20.06
CA GLN A 57 -2.33 1.04 20.88
C GLN A 57 -2.08 1.31 22.37
N THR A 58 -1.18 2.23 22.69
CA THR A 58 -0.89 2.64 24.07
C THR A 58 -1.88 3.65 24.64
N GLY A 59 -2.84 4.11 23.83
CA GLY A 59 -3.85 5.08 24.25
C GLY A 59 -3.27 6.48 24.47
N ALA A 60 -2.26 6.87 23.67
CA ALA A 60 -1.66 8.19 23.73
C ALA A 60 -2.70 9.30 23.53
N ALA A 61 -2.40 10.49 24.05
CA ALA A 61 -3.31 11.63 23.92
C ALA A 61 -3.50 12.00 22.44
N PRO A 62 -4.72 12.41 22.00
CA PRO A 62 -4.96 12.80 20.60
C PRO A 62 -3.98 13.85 20.06
N ALA A 63 -3.57 14.80 20.91
CA ALA A 63 -2.59 15.83 20.54
C ALA A 63 -1.19 15.26 20.22
N GLU A 64 -0.80 14.16 20.86
CA GLU A 64 0.47 13.47 20.61
C GLU A 64 0.43 12.70 19.28
N ILE A 65 -0.68 12.01 19.00
CA ILE A 65 -0.92 11.36 17.72
C ILE A 65 -0.93 12.39 16.58
N ALA A 66 -1.64 13.52 16.77
CA ALA A 66 -1.67 14.61 15.79
C ALA A 66 -0.28 15.24 15.57
N ALA A 67 0.50 15.43 16.64
CA ALA A 67 1.89 15.88 16.52
C ALA A 67 2.74 14.91 15.70
N ARG A 68 2.58 13.60 15.93
CA ARG A 68 3.28 12.57 15.16
C ARG A 68 2.90 12.58 13.68
N LEU A 69 1.61 12.65 13.36
CA LEU A 69 1.13 12.72 11.97
C LEU A 69 1.67 13.96 11.24
N ARG A 70 1.75 15.12 11.92
CA ARG A 70 2.37 16.33 11.35
C ARG A 70 3.85 16.16 11.03
N VAL A 71 4.58 15.37 11.82
CA VAL A 71 5.99 15.04 11.54
C VAL A 71 6.12 14.06 10.37
N ALA A 72 5.18 13.12 10.22
CA ALA A 72 5.18 12.16 9.12
C ALA A 72 4.76 12.79 7.77
N ALA A 73 3.90 13.83 7.80
CA ALA A 73 3.32 14.42 6.60
C ALA A 73 4.33 14.83 5.51
N PRO A 74 5.45 15.52 5.80
CA PRO A 74 6.41 15.92 4.76
C PRO A 74 7.16 14.74 4.12
N VAL A 75 7.24 13.60 4.80
CA VAL A 75 7.86 12.37 4.26
C VAL A 75 6.90 11.66 3.31
N LEU A 76 5.60 11.67 3.62
CA LEU A 76 4.56 11.02 2.82
C LEU A 76 4.02 11.91 1.69
N LEU A 77 4.05 13.23 1.88
CA LEU A 77 3.57 14.23 0.94
C LEU A 77 4.60 15.35 0.82
N PRO A 78 5.72 15.12 0.12
CA PRO A 78 6.70 16.18 -0.13
C PRO A 78 6.03 17.34 -0.87
N GLY A 79 6.31 18.58 -0.45
CA GLY A 79 5.82 19.78 -1.11
C GLY A 79 4.37 20.20 -0.78
N LEU A 80 3.65 19.48 0.10
CA LEU A 80 2.33 19.93 0.54
C LEU A 80 2.48 21.15 1.48
N GLY A 81 1.86 22.27 1.10
CA GLY A 81 1.90 23.52 1.87
C GLY A 81 0.85 23.62 2.99
N THR A 82 -0.02 22.62 3.11
CA THR A 82 -1.13 22.58 4.09
C THR A 82 -1.15 21.23 4.81
N ALA A 83 -1.79 21.17 5.98
CA ALA A 83 -1.95 19.92 6.71
C ALA A 83 -2.95 19.01 5.96
N PRO A 84 -2.60 17.74 5.65
CA PRO A 84 -3.49 16.84 4.94
C PRO A 84 -4.60 16.34 5.86
N HIS A 85 -5.66 15.81 5.22
CA HIS A 85 -6.56 14.88 5.89
C HIS A 85 -5.94 13.48 5.88
N TRP A 86 -6.38 12.62 6.79
CA TRP A 86 -5.92 11.25 6.91
C TRP A 86 -7.09 10.30 6.82
N GLN A 87 -6.91 9.20 6.08
CA GLN A 87 -7.72 8.01 6.19
C GLN A 87 -6.87 6.86 6.67
N VAL A 88 -7.53 5.92 7.33
CA VAL A 88 -6.95 4.64 7.74
C VAL A 88 -7.60 3.54 6.93
N VAL A 89 -6.77 2.68 6.34
CA VAL A 89 -7.22 1.44 5.72
C VAL A 89 -6.66 0.28 6.52
N VAL A 90 -7.52 -0.63 6.96
CA VAL A 90 -7.13 -1.85 7.68
C VAL A 90 -7.35 -3.04 6.77
N ALA A 91 -6.41 -3.98 6.77
CA ALA A 91 -6.52 -5.24 6.07
C ALA A 91 -6.21 -6.41 7.00
N ARG A 92 -6.92 -7.51 6.79
CA ARG A 92 -6.65 -8.80 7.43
C ARG A 92 -6.69 -9.89 6.36
N VAL A 93 -5.68 -10.75 6.33
CA VAL A 93 -5.62 -11.90 5.43
C VAL A 93 -5.72 -13.17 6.24
N GLU A 94 -6.68 -14.00 5.89
CA GLU A 94 -6.91 -15.30 6.53
C GLU A 94 -6.72 -16.40 5.49
N TRP A 95 -6.02 -17.47 5.88
CA TRP A 95 -5.80 -18.66 5.06
C TRP A 95 -6.30 -19.90 5.79
N GLU A 96 -6.91 -20.82 5.05
CA GLU A 96 -7.19 -22.16 5.57
C GLU A 96 -5.87 -22.85 5.97
N GLY A 97 -5.84 -23.45 7.15
CA GLY A 97 -4.64 -24.13 7.69
C GLY A 97 -3.69 -23.26 8.52
N GLY A 98 -3.78 -21.92 8.45
CA GLY A 98 -3.10 -21.00 9.38
C GLY A 98 -1.56 -21.02 9.37
N GLU A 99 -0.94 -21.60 8.34
CA GLU A 99 0.53 -21.72 8.26
C GLU A 99 1.25 -20.43 7.85
N ILE A 100 0.52 -19.46 7.29
CA ILE A 100 1.07 -18.19 6.78
C ILE A 100 0.76 -17.06 7.76
N ASP A 101 1.79 -16.30 8.14
CA ASP A 101 1.62 -15.10 8.96
C ASP A 101 0.85 -14.02 8.18
N GLY A 102 -0.38 -13.74 8.61
CA GLY A 102 -1.32 -12.86 7.91
C GLY A 102 -0.90 -11.39 7.92
N GLY A 103 -0.20 -10.93 8.96
CA GLY A 103 0.16 -9.51 9.13
C GLY A 103 1.11 -9.01 8.03
N PRO A 104 2.27 -9.64 7.84
CA PRO A 104 3.19 -9.30 6.75
C PRO A 104 2.56 -9.43 5.35
N VAL A 105 1.68 -10.42 5.14
CA VAL A 105 0.96 -10.59 3.87
C VAL A 105 -0.04 -9.46 3.64
N ALA A 106 -0.82 -9.09 4.67
CA ALA A 106 -1.74 -7.98 4.62
C ALA A 106 -1.02 -6.64 4.40
N GLN A 107 0.16 -6.45 5.00
CA GLN A 107 0.99 -5.26 4.81
C GLN A 107 1.43 -5.15 3.36
N ALA A 108 2.01 -6.22 2.81
CA ALA A 108 2.47 -6.24 1.43
C ALA A 108 1.30 -6.04 0.43
N LEU A 109 0.14 -6.65 0.69
CA LEU A 109 -1.05 -6.44 -0.13
C LEU A 109 -1.56 -5.00 -0.08
N LEU A 110 -1.68 -4.39 1.10
CA LEU A 110 -2.10 -2.99 1.19
C LEU A 110 -1.13 -2.05 0.46
N GLU A 111 0.17 -2.31 0.57
CA GLU A 111 1.17 -1.52 -0.14
C GLU A 111 1.10 -1.65 -1.66
N GLU A 112 0.55 -2.73 -2.21
CA GLU A 112 0.34 -2.89 -3.65
C GLU A 112 -1.04 -2.38 -4.09
N ILE A 113 -2.10 -2.67 -3.33
CA ILE A 113 -3.48 -2.31 -3.64
C ILE A 113 -3.68 -0.78 -3.64
N LEU A 114 -2.99 -0.08 -2.75
CA LEU A 114 -3.11 1.37 -2.59
C LEU A 114 -2.15 2.15 -3.49
N VAL A 115 -1.37 1.46 -4.33
CA VAL A 115 -0.59 2.11 -5.39
C VAL A 115 -1.53 2.45 -6.52
N ASP A 116 -1.65 3.74 -6.86
CA ASP A 116 -2.39 4.16 -8.05
C ASP A 116 -1.60 3.77 -9.33
N PRO A 117 -2.11 2.82 -10.14
CA PRO A 117 -1.40 2.36 -11.34
C PRO A 117 -1.43 3.39 -12.49
N ALA A 118 -2.32 4.38 -12.47
CA ALA A 118 -2.41 5.42 -13.50
C ALA A 118 -1.47 6.60 -13.23
N ALA A 119 -0.92 6.69 -12.03
CA ALA A 119 -0.14 7.82 -11.62
C ALA A 119 1.31 7.71 -12.14
N SER A 120 1.59 8.48 -13.19
CA SER A 120 2.91 8.53 -13.84
C SER A 120 3.75 9.67 -13.26
N GLY A 121 4.88 9.33 -12.64
CA GLY A 121 5.84 10.25 -12.01
C GLY A 121 6.50 9.57 -10.80
N PRO A 122 7.56 10.14 -10.21
CA PRO A 122 7.81 9.82 -8.80
C PRO A 122 6.55 10.25 -8.00
N GLU A 123 6.23 9.61 -6.87
CA GLU A 123 5.32 10.15 -5.83
C GLU A 123 3.82 9.73 -5.68
N PRO A 124 3.23 8.68 -6.30
CA PRO A 124 1.90 8.17 -5.89
C PRO A 124 1.98 6.98 -4.92
N SER A 125 2.78 5.97 -5.26
CA SER A 125 3.13 4.81 -4.42
C SER A 125 3.90 5.18 -3.15
N ASP A 126 4.37 6.43 -3.06
CA ASP A 126 5.21 6.94 -1.99
C ASP A 126 4.44 7.63 -0.86
N ARG A 127 3.11 7.77 -1.00
CA ARG A 127 2.28 8.55 -0.07
C ARG A 127 1.70 7.74 1.09
N ILE A 128 1.63 6.43 0.93
CA ILE A 128 1.07 5.55 1.96
C ILE A 128 2.16 5.04 2.91
N ALA A 129 1.81 4.91 4.18
CA ALA A 129 2.66 4.27 5.18
C ALA A 129 1.88 3.12 5.82
N VAL A 130 2.41 1.89 5.72
CA VAL A 130 1.72 0.69 6.19
C VAL A 130 2.51 0.03 7.31
N ALA A 131 1.85 -0.21 8.44
CA ALA A 131 2.36 -1.01 9.56
C ALA A 131 1.50 -2.27 9.72
N HIS A 132 1.94 -3.21 10.54
CA HIS A 132 1.14 -4.38 10.89
C HIS A 132 1.24 -4.69 12.38
N THR A 133 0.21 -5.32 12.92
CA THR A 133 0.13 -5.76 14.31
C THR A 133 -0.67 -7.05 14.37
N GLY A 134 -0.07 -8.10 14.95
CA GLY A 134 -0.63 -9.44 14.82
C GLY A 134 -0.82 -9.81 13.35
N ASP A 135 -2.05 -10.15 12.99
CA ASP A 135 -2.48 -10.57 11.66
C ASP A 135 -3.16 -9.46 10.84
N GLU A 136 -3.16 -8.22 11.33
CA GLU A 136 -3.73 -7.06 10.66
C GLU A 136 -2.64 -6.10 10.16
N ALA A 137 -2.90 -5.48 9.02
CA ALA A 137 -2.12 -4.37 8.50
C ALA A 137 -2.95 -3.09 8.48
N ILE A 138 -2.30 -1.96 8.74
CA ILE A 138 -2.90 -0.64 8.86
C ILE A 138 -2.11 0.33 7.99
N ALA A 139 -2.78 0.90 6.98
CA ALA A 139 -2.25 1.94 6.12
C ALA A 139 -2.75 3.32 6.56
N LEU A 140 -1.82 4.25 6.72
CA LEU A 140 -2.07 5.68 6.84
C LEU A 140 -2.05 6.28 5.43
N VAL A 141 -3.21 6.77 4.99
CA VAL A 141 -3.40 7.35 3.66
C VAL A 141 -3.61 8.85 3.80
N PRO A 142 -2.64 9.68 3.44
CA PRO A 142 -2.83 11.11 3.44
C PRO A 142 -3.60 11.56 2.20
N LEU A 143 -4.60 12.41 2.42
CA LEU A 143 -5.42 13.01 1.38
C LEU A 143 -5.03 14.48 1.20
N PRO A 144 -4.82 14.96 -0.04
CA PRO A 144 -4.53 16.37 -0.27
C PRO A 144 -5.69 17.24 0.23
N ALA A 145 -5.38 18.25 1.05
CA ALA A 145 -6.36 19.23 1.47
C ALA A 145 -6.60 20.21 0.32
N VAL A 146 -7.71 20.05 -0.41
CA VAL A 146 -8.10 21.00 -1.47
C VAL A 146 -8.68 22.26 -0.80
N PRO A 147 -8.07 23.45 -0.95
CA PRO A 147 -8.64 24.69 -0.45
C PRO A 147 -9.67 25.23 -1.44
N GLY A 148 -10.95 25.18 -1.06
CA GLY A 148 -12.04 25.92 -1.69
C GLY A 148 -12.58 25.30 -2.98
N GLU A 149 -13.65 24.51 -2.85
CA GLU A 149 -14.85 24.46 -3.71
C GLU A 149 -15.63 23.17 -3.39
N HIS A 150 -16.77 23.34 -2.71
CA HIS A 150 -17.88 22.40 -2.57
C HIS A 150 -17.62 21.04 -1.88
N GLU A 151 -18.45 20.74 -0.88
CA GLU A 151 -18.78 19.38 -0.43
C GLU A 151 -19.38 18.60 -1.62
N GLY A 152 -18.53 18.15 -2.53
CA GLY A 152 -18.81 17.03 -3.42
C GLY A 152 -18.49 15.72 -2.70
N PRO A 153 -19.13 14.60 -3.05
CA PRO A 153 -18.72 13.31 -2.53
C PRO A 153 -17.28 13.02 -3.03
N GLU A 154 -16.45 12.42 -2.17
CA GLU A 154 -15.25 11.62 -2.53
C GLU A 154 -13.92 12.34 -2.82
N THR A 155 -13.32 12.98 -1.81
CA THR A 155 -11.85 13.26 -1.80
C THR A 155 -11.02 12.18 -1.09
N GLY A 156 -11.64 11.05 -0.74
CA GLY A 156 -11.02 9.93 -0.03
C GLY A 156 -11.31 8.58 -0.69
N LEU A 157 -10.59 7.55 -0.26
CA LEU A 157 -10.81 6.17 -0.66
C LEU A 157 -12.21 5.69 -0.26
N LEU A 158 -12.89 5.04 -1.20
CA LEU A 158 -14.14 4.34 -0.97
C LEU A 158 -13.88 2.84 -0.84
N ALA A 159 -14.44 2.22 0.19
CA ALA A 159 -14.30 0.78 0.41
C ALA A 159 -14.81 -0.04 -0.78
N ASP A 160 -15.99 0.29 -1.31
CA ASP A 160 -16.58 -0.45 -2.44
C ASP A 160 -15.77 -0.31 -3.73
N ALA A 161 -15.23 0.89 -4.00
CA ALA A 161 -14.38 1.11 -5.16
C ALA A 161 -13.06 0.34 -5.05
N LEU A 162 -12.45 0.36 -3.85
CA LEU A 162 -11.23 -0.39 -3.57
C LEU A 162 -11.47 -1.90 -3.71
N LEU A 163 -12.57 -2.40 -3.14
CA LEU A 163 -12.93 -3.81 -3.26
C LEU A 163 -13.16 -4.21 -4.72
N THR A 164 -13.88 -3.38 -5.48
CA THR A 164 -14.17 -3.64 -6.90
C THR A 164 -12.89 -3.72 -7.73
N SER A 165 -11.89 -2.89 -7.46
CA SER A 165 -10.65 -2.89 -8.25
C SER A 165 -9.77 -4.12 -8.00
N VAL A 166 -9.85 -4.73 -6.82
CA VAL A 166 -8.99 -5.86 -6.42
C VAL A 166 -9.72 -7.20 -6.41
N HIS A 167 -11.05 -7.21 -6.57
CA HIS A 167 -11.87 -8.42 -6.44
C HIS A 167 -11.40 -9.54 -7.36
N ASP A 168 -11.37 -9.31 -8.66
CA ASP A 168 -11.04 -10.34 -9.65
C ASP A 168 -9.62 -10.90 -9.50
N PRO A 169 -8.55 -10.06 -9.39
CA PRO A 169 -7.20 -10.60 -9.22
C PRO A 169 -7.01 -11.34 -7.90
N LEU A 170 -7.63 -10.88 -6.80
CA LEU A 170 -7.51 -11.56 -5.51
C LEU A 170 -8.35 -12.84 -5.45
N ALA A 171 -9.54 -12.86 -6.05
CA ALA A 171 -10.34 -14.08 -6.13
C ALA A 171 -9.59 -15.18 -6.90
N ALA A 172 -8.90 -14.82 -7.99
CA ALA A 172 -8.06 -15.75 -8.73
C ALA A 172 -6.83 -16.22 -7.93
N GLY A 173 -6.21 -15.34 -7.15
CA GLY A 173 -5.00 -15.66 -6.37
C GLY A 173 -5.27 -16.40 -5.05
N LEU A 174 -6.43 -16.18 -4.43
CA LEU A 174 -6.82 -16.83 -3.17
C LEU A 174 -7.45 -18.22 -3.40
N ASP A 175 -7.92 -18.51 -4.62
CA ASP A 175 -8.48 -19.79 -5.07
C ASP A 175 -9.49 -20.45 -4.10
N GLY A 176 -10.17 -19.65 -3.28
CA GLY A 176 -11.12 -20.12 -2.26
C GLY A 176 -10.50 -20.50 -0.91
N ASP A 177 -9.18 -20.68 -0.83
CA ASP A 177 -8.45 -21.10 0.38
C ASP A 177 -8.10 -19.91 1.30
N GLY A 178 -8.40 -18.68 0.87
CA GLY A 178 -8.11 -17.48 1.64
C GLY A 178 -9.15 -16.38 1.53
N ARG A 179 -9.12 -15.46 2.50
CA ARG A 179 -10.03 -14.32 2.63
C ARG A 179 -9.24 -13.06 2.94
N LEU A 180 -9.44 -12.01 2.14
CA LEU A 180 -9.05 -10.64 2.48
C LEU A 180 -10.26 -9.89 3.04
N THR A 181 -10.10 -9.27 4.20
CA THR A 181 -11.06 -8.30 4.75
C THR A 181 -10.43 -6.91 4.74
N LEU A 182 -11.18 -5.90 4.28
CA LEU A 182 -10.76 -4.50 4.22
C LEU A 182 -11.72 -3.61 5.01
N GLY A 183 -11.17 -2.68 5.78
CA GLY A 183 -11.92 -1.60 6.44
C GLY A 183 -11.35 -0.25 6.04
N VAL A 184 -12.21 0.72 5.69
CA VAL A 184 -11.79 2.08 5.34
C VAL A 184 -12.46 3.07 6.28
N SER A 185 -11.68 3.94 6.91
CA SER A 185 -12.20 4.98 7.80
C SER A 185 -12.74 6.18 7.03
N ALA A 186 -13.56 6.99 7.72
CA ALA A 186 -13.80 8.36 7.30
C ALA A 186 -12.48 9.17 7.28
N SER A 187 -12.44 10.24 6.49
CA SER A 187 -11.33 11.18 6.48
C SER A 187 -11.33 12.07 7.73
N VAL A 188 -10.19 12.20 8.39
CA VAL A 188 -10.02 12.99 9.62
C VAL A 188 -8.96 14.08 9.41
N HIS A 189 -9.21 15.28 9.92
CA HIS A 189 -8.23 16.35 9.86
C HIS A 189 -7.12 16.18 10.91
N SER A 190 -5.89 16.62 10.59
CA SER A 190 -4.74 16.45 11.49
C SER A 190 -4.51 17.61 12.47
N ALA A 191 -5.41 18.59 12.51
CA ALA A 191 -5.36 19.76 13.41
C ALA A 191 -6.51 19.78 14.42
#